data_AF-A0A922WPD9-F1
#
_entry.id   AF-A0A922WPD9-F1
#
_cell.length_a   1.000
_cell.length_b   1.000
_cell.length_c   1.000
_cell.angle_alpha   90.00
_cell.angle_beta   90.00
_cell.angle_gamma   90.00
#
_symmetry.space_group_name_H-M   'P 1'
#
loop_
_entity.id
_entity.type
_entity.pdbx_description
1 polymer ?
#
loop_
_entity_poly.entity_id
_entity_poly.type
_entity_poly.pdbx_seq_one_letter_code
_entity_poly.pdbx_strand_id
1 'polypeptide(L)'
;MHGGGSNFDEMFDAGGQTRPAYAEYCRWYEEQPGEFLRRKNREADDTFRRTGITFNVYGENEAEERLIPFDMVPRIITAAEWRKLSRGIEQRVRALNSFLYDLYHRQEIVRAGRLPERLLRKNDAWLANMVGFTPPGGIYTHIVGIDLVRTGPDEFFVLEDNARTPSGVSYMLENRETMMGMFPDLFSRVAVESVSNYPRRLARSLAACVPPAFTGGKPTVAVLTPGIYNSAYFEHAFLADQMGAELVEGSDLRVVGGRVQMRTTLGYKPIDVLYRRVDDDYLDPLTFNPDSALGVP
;
A
#
# COMPACT_ATOMS: atom_id res chain seq x y z
N MET A 1 -9.71 -3.81 41.94
CA MET A 1 -10.60 -4.51 40.99
C MET A 1 -10.21 -4.07 39.58
N HIS A 2 -9.34 -4.83 38.91
CA HIS A 2 -9.03 -4.66 37.49
C HIS A 2 -9.54 -5.93 36.78
N GLY A 3 -10.48 -5.76 35.87
CA GLY A 3 -11.10 -6.87 35.13
C GLY A 3 -10.05 -7.56 34.26
N GLY A 4 -9.63 -8.75 34.69
CA GLY A 4 -8.70 -9.61 33.97
C GLY A 4 -9.43 -10.36 32.85
N GLY A 5 -9.49 -9.77 31.66
CA GLY A 5 -9.59 -10.51 30.41
C GLY A 5 -8.23 -10.45 29.72
N SER A 6 -7.56 -11.58 29.53
CA SER A 6 -6.35 -11.62 28.71
C SER A 6 -6.73 -11.34 27.25
N ASN A 7 -6.11 -10.36 26.62
CA ASN A 7 -6.25 -10.13 25.18
C ASN A 7 -5.85 -11.40 24.41
N PHE A 8 -6.42 -11.58 23.21
CA PHE A 8 -6.08 -12.72 22.35
C PHE A 8 -4.59 -12.65 21.95
N ASP A 9 -3.85 -13.72 22.24
CA ASP A 9 -2.46 -13.90 21.84
C ASP A 9 -2.37 -14.86 20.64
N GLU A 10 -1.56 -14.48 19.65
CA GLU A 10 -1.37 -15.20 18.38
C GLU A 10 -0.55 -16.49 18.54
N MET A 11 0.36 -16.51 19.51
CA MET A 11 1.32 -17.58 19.74
C MET A 11 0.85 -18.55 20.82
N PHE A 12 0.26 -18.04 21.90
CA PHE A 12 -0.15 -18.82 23.06
C PHE A 12 -1.68 -18.84 23.25
N ASP A 13 -2.20 -19.97 23.74
CA ASP A 13 -3.58 -20.07 24.18
C ASP A 13 -3.77 -19.58 25.63
N ALA A 14 -5.01 -19.59 26.11
CA ALA A 14 -5.34 -19.15 27.48
C ALA A 14 -4.69 -20.02 28.58
N GLY A 15 -4.24 -21.23 28.24
CA GLY A 15 -3.48 -22.12 29.12
C GLY A 15 -1.97 -21.96 29.02
N GLY A 16 -1.47 -21.04 28.18
CA GLY A 16 -0.05 -20.83 27.93
C GLY A 16 0.58 -21.85 26.97
N GLN A 17 -0.22 -22.69 26.30
CA GLN A 17 0.29 -23.63 25.30
C GLN A 17 0.46 -22.97 23.94
N THR A 18 1.53 -23.34 23.23
CA THR A 18 1.78 -22.85 21.86
C THR A 18 0.67 -23.31 20.93
N ARG A 19 0.07 -22.35 20.21
CA ARG A 19 -0.94 -22.61 19.18
C ARG A 19 -0.32 -23.36 18.00
N PRO A 20 -1.07 -24.24 17.31
CA PRO A 20 -0.53 -25.04 16.21
C PRO A 20 0.15 -24.24 15.10
N ALA A 21 -0.34 -23.03 14.79
CA ALA A 21 0.25 -22.14 13.78
C ALA A 21 1.69 -21.72 14.10
N TYR A 22 2.05 -21.66 15.39
CA TYR A 22 3.36 -21.24 15.88
C TYR A 22 4.26 -22.41 16.30
N ALA A 23 3.78 -23.66 16.30
CA ALA A 23 4.50 -24.80 16.86
C ALA A 23 5.91 -24.99 16.27
N GLU A 24 6.05 -24.96 14.94
CA GLU A 24 7.35 -25.10 14.27
C GLU A 24 8.25 -23.87 14.47
N TYR A 25 7.66 -22.67 14.54
CA TYR A 25 8.42 -21.45 14.86
C TYR A 25 8.99 -21.51 16.28
N CYS A 26 8.18 -21.88 17.27
CA CYS A 26 8.63 -21.99 18.66
C CYS A 26 9.72 -23.06 18.81
N ARG A 27 9.56 -24.23 18.18
CA ARG A 27 10.62 -25.26 18.17
C ARG A 27 11.92 -24.72 17.57
N TRP A 28 11.84 -24.07 16.41
CA TRP A 28 13.01 -23.45 15.79
C TRP A 28 13.64 -22.38 16.69
N TYR A 29 12.84 -21.55 17.34
CA TYR A 29 13.30 -20.46 18.20
C TYR A 29 14.02 -20.99 19.44
N GLU A 30 13.48 -22.03 20.08
CA GLU A 30 14.07 -22.70 21.25
C GLU A 30 15.41 -23.40 20.93
N GLU A 31 15.62 -23.83 19.69
CA GLU A 31 16.89 -24.40 19.22
C GLU A 31 17.99 -23.35 19.04
N GLN A 32 17.67 -22.06 18.97
CA GLN A 32 18.65 -21.01 18.68
C GLN A 32 19.42 -20.56 19.93
N PRO A 33 20.76 -20.43 19.86
CA PRO A 33 21.52 -19.78 20.92
C PRO A 33 21.08 -18.32 21.11
N GLY A 34 20.84 -17.89 22.34
CA GLY A 34 20.39 -16.50 22.60
C GLY A 34 21.36 -15.42 22.09
N GLU A 35 22.66 -15.69 22.06
CA GLU A 35 23.65 -14.79 21.45
C GLU A 35 23.50 -14.67 19.94
N PHE A 36 23.12 -15.76 19.26
CA PHE A 36 22.85 -15.76 17.83
C PHE A 36 21.67 -14.84 17.51
N LEU A 37 20.56 -14.97 18.25
CA LEU A 37 19.38 -14.12 18.07
C LEU A 37 19.68 -12.64 18.32
N ARG A 38 20.39 -12.30 19.40
CA ARG A 38 20.80 -10.91 19.68
C ARG A 38 21.71 -10.33 18.59
N ARG A 39 22.62 -11.13 18.05
CA ARG A 39 23.47 -10.72 16.94
C ARG A 39 22.64 -10.47 15.68
N LYS A 40 21.71 -11.37 15.35
CA LYS A 40 20.80 -11.21 14.21
C LYS A 40 19.91 -9.98 14.32
N ASN A 41 19.42 -9.66 15.52
CA ASN A 41 18.64 -8.44 15.74
C ASN A 41 19.45 -7.18 15.40
N ARG A 42 20.70 -7.09 15.88
CA ARG A 42 21.59 -5.98 15.53
C ARG A 42 21.92 -5.91 14.04
N GLU A 43 22.15 -7.06 13.40
CA GLU A 43 22.35 -7.12 11.94
C GLU A 43 21.12 -6.62 11.17
N ALA A 44 19.91 -6.91 11.67
CA ALA A 44 18.67 -6.39 11.08
C ALA A 44 18.58 -4.88 11.19
N ASP A 45 18.72 -4.34 12.40
CA ASP A 45 18.69 -2.89 12.63
C ASP A 45 19.71 -2.15 11.75
N ASP A 46 20.94 -2.67 11.65
CA ASP A 46 21.99 -2.11 10.79
C ASP A 46 21.63 -2.19 9.30
N THR A 47 20.93 -3.25 8.88
CA THR A 47 20.49 -3.41 7.49
C THR A 47 19.40 -2.41 7.15
N PHE A 48 18.35 -2.29 7.97
CA PHE A 48 17.27 -1.31 7.78
C PHE A 48 17.81 0.14 7.76
N ARG A 49 18.81 0.43 8.59
CA ARG A 49 19.54 1.72 8.56
C ARG A 49 20.21 1.98 7.22
N ARG A 50 20.85 0.98 6.63
CA ARG A 50 21.62 1.13 5.37
C ARG A 50 20.72 1.14 4.13
N THR A 51 19.61 0.41 4.14
CA THR A 51 18.68 0.35 3.01
C THR A 51 17.76 1.58 2.93
N GLY A 52 17.79 2.46 3.94
CA GLY A 52 17.03 3.71 3.93
C GLY A 52 15.53 3.48 4.16
N ILE A 53 15.16 2.38 4.81
CA ILE A 53 13.79 2.09 5.22
C ILE A 53 13.50 2.94 6.46
N THR A 54 13.25 4.23 6.24
CA THR A 54 12.90 5.21 7.27
C THR A 54 11.43 5.61 7.14
N PHE A 55 10.83 6.09 8.23
CA PHE A 55 9.50 6.72 8.19
C PHE A 55 9.59 8.06 8.91
N ASN A 56 9.12 9.14 8.28
CA ASN A 56 8.91 10.39 9.00
C ASN A 56 7.58 10.27 9.74
N VAL A 57 7.63 10.24 11.06
CA VAL A 57 6.44 10.31 11.90
C VAL A 57 5.86 11.72 11.75
N TYR A 58 4.62 11.83 11.28
CA TYR A 58 3.93 13.12 11.26
C TYR A 58 3.54 13.51 12.69
N GLY A 59 4.24 14.49 13.24
CA GLY A 59 3.94 15.08 14.54
C GLY A 59 5.23 15.46 15.27
N GLU A 60 5.38 16.76 15.52
CA GLU A 60 6.48 17.45 16.21
C GLU A 60 7.61 17.97 15.31
N ASN A 61 8.10 19.16 15.67
CA ASN A 61 8.97 20.08 14.92
C ASN A 61 10.41 19.56 14.67
N GLU A 62 10.62 18.25 14.67
CA GLU A 62 11.89 17.62 14.34
C GLU A 62 11.59 16.47 13.37
N ALA A 63 11.83 16.72 12.08
CA ALA A 63 11.92 15.68 11.06
C ALA A 63 13.20 14.85 11.29
N GLU A 64 13.29 14.18 12.44
CA GLU A 64 14.26 13.11 12.63
C GLU A 64 13.69 11.87 11.94
N GLU A 65 14.37 11.41 10.90
CA GLU A 65 14.12 10.10 10.29
C GLU A 65 14.25 9.03 11.40
N ARG A 66 13.11 8.47 11.83
CA ARG A 66 13.10 7.37 12.79
C ARG A 66 13.02 6.05 12.04
N LEU A 67 13.87 5.13 12.46
CA LEU A 67 13.85 3.75 12.00
C LEU A 67 12.62 3.07 12.58
N ILE A 68 11.90 2.32 11.75
CA ILE A 68 10.87 1.42 12.25
C ILE A 68 11.59 0.27 12.98
N PRO A 69 11.29 0.02 14.26
CA PRO A 69 11.87 -1.12 14.97
C PRO A 69 11.45 -2.42 14.27
N PHE A 70 12.43 -3.26 13.98
CA PHE A 70 12.19 -4.55 13.36
C PHE A 70 12.03 -5.63 14.45
N ASP A 71 10.97 -6.43 14.35
CA ASP A 71 10.77 -7.61 15.21
C ASP A 71 10.94 -8.88 14.37
N MET A 72 11.77 -9.80 14.87
CA MET A 72 12.03 -11.10 14.24
C MET A 72 10.92 -12.13 14.49
N VAL A 73 9.99 -11.87 15.42
CA VAL A 73 8.84 -12.73 15.67
C VAL A 73 7.78 -12.46 14.59
N PRO A 74 7.55 -13.41 13.66
CA PRO A 74 6.62 -13.17 12.56
C PRO A 74 5.17 -13.18 13.06
N ARG A 75 4.31 -12.40 12.40
CA ARG A 75 2.86 -12.56 12.48
C ARG A 75 2.43 -13.68 11.52
N ILE A 76 2.12 -14.85 12.05
CA ILE A 76 1.74 -16.02 11.23
C ILE A 76 0.22 -16.01 11.04
N ILE A 77 -0.23 -15.98 9.79
CA ILE A 77 -1.62 -16.17 9.38
C ILE A 77 -1.70 -17.47 8.58
N THR A 78 -2.52 -18.40 9.04
CA THR A 78 -2.72 -19.70 8.39
C THR A 78 -3.45 -19.55 7.06
N ALA A 79 -3.31 -20.54 6.18
CA ALA A 79 -4.02 -20.57 4.89
C ALA A 79 -5.56 -20.53 5.04
N ALA A 80 -6.11 -21.09 6.13
CA ALA A 80 -7.54 -21.07 6.39
C ALA A 80 -8.03 -19.66 6.77
N GLU A 81 -7.32 -19.00 7.68
CA GLU A 81 -7.59 -17.61 8.06
C GLU A 81 -7.43 -16.67 6.86
N TRP A 82 -6.33 -16.81 6.11
CA TRP A 82 -6.07 -15.98 4.93
C TRP A 82 -7.15 -16.13 3.86
N ARG A 83 -7.65 -17.35 3.62
CA ARG A 83 -8.75 -17.58 2.66
C ARG A 83 -10.05 -16.86 3.06
N LYS A 84 -10.34 -16.76 4.36
CA LYS A 84 -11.49 -16.01 4.86
C LYS A 84 -11.25 -14.51 4.73
N LEU A 85 -10.07 -14.05 5.14
CA LEU A 85 -9.66 -12.64 5.08
C LEU A 85 -9.65 -12.10 3.65
N SER A 86 -8.97 -12.78 2.73
CA SER A 86 -8.84 -12.34 1.34
C SER A 86 -10.19 -12.22 0.65
N ARG A 87 -11.11 -13.17 0.87
CA ARG A 87 -12.49 -13.07 0.38
C ARG A 87 -13.25 -11.86 0.93
N GLY A 88 -13.08 -11.57 2.21
CA GLY A 88 -13.70 -10.40 2.86
C GLY A 88 -13.13 -9.08 2.32
N ILE A 89 -11.81 -9.00 2.19
CA ILE A 89 -11.10 -7.84 1.62
C ILE A 89 -11.53 -7.61 0.17
N GLU A 90 -11.52 -8.66 -0.67
CA GLU A 90 -11.95 -8.54 -2.07
C GLU A 90 -13.41 -8.08 -2.20
N GLN A 91 -14.31 -8.61 -1.37
CA GLN A 91 -15.70 -8.17 -1.33
C GLN A 91 -15.80 -6.69 -0.98
N ARG A 92 -15.09 -6.24 0.06
CA ARG A 92 -15.10 -4.86 0.53
C ARG A 92 -14.56 -3.89 -0.53
N VAL A 93 -13.43 -4.22 -1.16
CA VAL A 93 -12.82 -3.39 -2.21
C VAL A 93 -13.73 -3.27 -3.44
N ARG A 94 -14.42 -4.36 -3.85
CA ARG A 94 -15.43 -4.29 -4.93
C ARG A 94 -16.59 -3.38 -4.56
N ALA A 95 -17.04 -3.41 -3.31
CA ALA A 95 -18.10 -2.53 -2.82
C ALA A 95 -17.65 -1.06 -2.79
N LEU A 96 -16.43 -0.76 -2.31
CA LEU A 96 -15.85 0.58 -2.30
C LEU A 96 -15.74 1.16 -3.72
N ASN A 97 -15.23 0.39 -4.68
CA ASN A 97 -15.13 0.85 -6.06
C ASN A 97 -16.51 1.11 -6.69
N SER A 98 -17.48 0.23 -6.44
CA SER A 98 -18.86 0.39 -6.92
C SER A 98 -19.55 1.59 -6.26
N PHE A 99 -19.26 1.83 -4.99
CA PHE A 99 -19.74 2.99 -4.25
C PHE A 99 -19.22 4.30 -4.85
N LEU A 100 -17.92 4.40 -5.14
CA LEU A 100 -17.36 5.57 -5.82
C LEU A 100 -17.97 5.78 -7.21
N TYR A 101 -18.13 4.71 -7.99
CA TYR A 101 -18.83 4.78 -9.28
C TYR A 101 -20.24 5.34 -9.12
N ASP A 102 -21.04 4.81 -8.19
CA ASP A 102 -22.40 5.27 -7.96
C ASP A 102 -22.44 6.75 -7.54
N LEU A 103 -21.57 7.14 -6.59
CA LEU A 103 -21.50 8.51 -6.09
C LEU A 103 -21.24 9.54 -7.20
N TYR A 104 -20.30 9.25 -8.11
CA TYR A 104 -19.98 10.14 -9.22
C TYR A 104 -20.95 10.03 -10.41
N HIS A 105 -21.93 9.14 -10.36
CA HIS A 105 -22.91 8.95 -11.43
C HIS A 105 -24.35 9.13 -10.93
N ARG A 106 -25.07 8.02 -10.71
CA ARG A 106 -26.51 8.04 -10.49
C ARG A 106 -26.88 8.27 -9.02
N GLN A 107 -25.95 8.10 -8.09
CA GLN A 107 -26.17 8.27 -6.65
C GLN A 107 -27.36 7.46 -6.13
N GLU A 108 -27.52 6.23 -6.64
CA GLU A 108 -28.61 5.33 -6.28
C GLU A 108 -28.59 5.01 -4.78
N ILE A 109 -27.42 4.90 -4.14
CA ILE A 109 -27.32 4.68 -2.69
C ILE A 109 -27.89 5.83 -1.85
N VAL A 110 -27.80 7.07 -2.37
CA VAL A 110 -28.38 8.26 -1.76
C VAL A 110 -29.88 8.32 -2.05
N ARG A 111 -30.29 8.09 -3.30
CA ARG A 111 -31.72 8.05 -3.71
C ARG A 111 -32.51 6.97 -2.98
N ALA A 112 -31.87 5.84 -2.69
CA ALA A 112 -32.43 4.74 -1.90
C ALA A 112 -32.47 5.03 -0.39
N GLY A 113 -31.98 6.19 0.06
CA GLY A 113 -31.97 6.59 1.47
C GLY A 113 -31.00 5.81 2.36
N ARG A 114 -30.04 5.08 1.77
CA ARG A 114 -29.05 4.27 2.51
C ARG A 114 -27.85 5.11 2.96
N LEU A 115 -27.43 6.07 2.15
CA LEU A 115 -26.43 7.06 2.52
C LEU A 115 -27.10 8.44 2.71
N PRO A 116 -27.04 9.03 3.91
CA PRO A 116 -27.53 10.39 4.12
C PRO A 116 -26.74 11.40 3.27
N GLU A 117 -27.43 12.18 2.46
CA GLU A 117 -26.83 13.17 1.55
C GLU A 117 -25.90 14.18 2.26
N ARG A 118 -26.19 14.50 3.52
CA ARG A 118 -25.34 15.38 4.36
C ARG A 118 -23.91 14.88 4.55
N LEU A 119 -23.65 13.58 4.40
CA LEU A 119 -22.32 12.99 4.50
C LEU A 119 -21.49 13.20 3.22
N LEU A 120 -22.14 13.59 2.11
CA LEU A 120 -21.50 13.85 0.82
C LEU A 120 -21.31 15.35 0.58
N ARG A 121 -22.39 16.14 0.69
CA ARG A 121 -22.41 17.57 0.29
C ARG A 121 -21.43 18.48 1.04
N LYS A 122 -20.95 18.06 2.20
CA LYS A 122 -20.02 18.81 3.05
C LYS A 122 -18.70 18.08 3.25
N ASN A 123 -18.42 17.10 2.42
CA ASN A 123 -17.20 16.32 2.52
C ASN A 123 -16.13 16.98 1.65
N ASP A 124 -15.04 17.41 2.27
CA ASP A 124 -13.92 18.05 1.56
C ASP A 124 -13.26 17.11 0.54
N ALA A 125 -13.42 15.79 0.71
CA ALA A 125 -12.92 14.79 -0.24
C ALA A 125 -13.83 14.61 -1.47
N TRP A 126 -14.98 15.29 -1.55
CA TRP A 126 -15.87 15.21 -2.72
C TRP A 126 -15.36 16.08 -3.86
N LEU A 127 -15.06 15.45 -5.00
CA LEU A 127 -14.55 16.14 -6.18
C LEU A 127 -15.62 16.30 -7.26
N ALA A 128 -16.18 17.50 -7.40
CA ALA A 128 -17.19 17.79 -8.42
C ALA A 128 -16.66 17.54 -9.86
N ASN A 129 -15.36 17.71 -10.08
CA ASN A 129 -14.67 17.47 -11.34
C ASN A 129 -14.78 16.00 -11.82
N MET A 130 -15.05 15.06 -10.91
CA MET A 130 -15.16 13.63 -11.21
C MET A 130 -16.59 13.19 -11.57
N VAL A 131 -17.59 14.08 -11.49
CA VAL A 131 -18.98 13.75 -11.80
C VAL A 131 -19.13 13.36 -13.28
N GLY A 132 -19.70 12.18 -13.53
CA GLY A 132 -19.87 11.59 -14.86
C GLY A 132 -18.60 11.01 -15.47
N PHE A 133 -17.46 11.09 -14.78
CA PHE A 133 -16.21 10.50 -15.26
C PHE A 133 -16.16 9.01 -14.94
N THR A 134 -16.01 8.18 -15.97
CA THR A 134 -15.72 6.74 -15.83
C THR A 134 -14.24 6.49 -16.16
N PRO A 135 -13.41 6.10 -15.18
CA PRO A 135 -12.00 5.77 -15.44
C PRO A 135 -11.87 4.52 -16.33
N PRO A 136 -10.76 4.35 -17.06
CA PRO A 136 -10.45 3.11 -17.76
C PRO A 136 -10.61 1.89 -16.84
N GLY A 137 -11.24 0.83 -17.36
CA GLY A 137 -11.55 -0.37 -16.57
C GLY A 137 -12.65 -0.21 -15.51
N GLY A 138 -13.23 0.99 -15.34
CA GLY A 138 -14.22 1.27 -14.31
C GLY A 138 -13.65 1.19 -12.88
N ILE A 139 -12.33 1.36 -12.72
CA ILE A 139 -11.63 1.27 -11.44
C ILE A 139 -11.21 2.67 -10.98
N TYR A 140 -11.73 3.12 -9.84
CA TYR A 140 -11.29 4.33 -9.16
C TYR A 140 -10.12 4.03 -8.24
N THR A 141 -10.26 2.97 -7.43
CA THR A 141 -9.29 2.60 -6.39
C THR A 141 -8.47 1.39 -6.84
N HIS A 142 -7.37 1.66 -7.53
CA HIS A 142 -6.48 0.64 -8.08
C HIS A 142 -5.74 -0.15 -6.99
N ILE A 143 -5.46 0.52 -5.86
CA ILE A 143 -4.83 -0.03 -4.67
C ILE A 143 -5.61 0.48 -3.47
N VAL A 144 -5.90 -0.41 -2.52
CA VAL A 144 -6.56 -0.06 -1.26
C VAL A 144 -5.84 -0.80 -0.13
N GLY A 145 -5.41 -0.06 0.89
CA GLY A 145 -4.96 -0.64 2.16
C GLY A 145 -6.16 -0.88 3.07
N ILE A 146 -6.27 -2.06 3.69
CA ILE A 146 -7.36 -2.38 4.62
C ILE A 146 -6.73 -2.68 5.98
N ASP A 147 -6.97 -1.80 6.94
CA ASP A 147 -6.38 -1.92 8.27
C ASP A 147 -7.24 -2.86 9.12
N LEU A 148 -6.62 -3.97 9.53
CA LEU A 148 -7.30 -5.06 10.24
C LEU A 148 -6.76 -5.23 11.65
N VAL A 149 -7.68 -5.42 12.59
CA VAL A 149 -7.36 -5.89 13.95
C VAL A 149 -8.00 -7.24 14.22
N ARG A 150 -7.32 -8.05 15.03
CA ARG A 150 -7.80 -9.36 15.47
C ARG A 150 -8.08 -9.30 16.96
N THR A 151 -9.25 -9.78 17.38
CA THR A 151 -9.68 -9.78 18.80
C THR A 151 -9.93 -11.18 19.35
N GLY A 152 -9.93 -12.19 18.48
CA GLY A 152 -10.13 -13.59 18.83
C GLY A 152 -9.65 -14.54 17.73
N PRO A 153 -9.81 -15.87 17.92
CA PRO A 153 -9.35 -16.88 16.97
C PRO A 153 -9.93 -16.71 15.55
N ASP A 154 -11.14 -16.18 15.40
CA ASP A 154 -11.78 -16.04 14.09
C ASP A 154 -12.37 -14.64 13.85
N GLU A 155 -11.98 -13.68 14.70
CA GLU A 155 -12.59 -12.37 14.83
C GLU A 155 -11.65 -11.27 14.34
N PHE A 156 -11.88 -10.85 13.10
CA PHE A 156 -11.16 -9.75 12.45
C PHE A 156 -12.10 -8.59 12.17
N PHE A 157 -11.64 -7.37 12.43
CA PHE A 157 -12.38 -6.14 12.24
C PHE A 157 -11.59 -5.17 11.37
N VAL A 158 -12.28 -4.48 10.46
CA VAL A 158 -11.70 -3.38 9.69
C VAL A 158 -11.77 -2.12 10.54
N LEU A 159 -10.63 -1.46 10.74
CA LEU A 159 -10.56 -0.14 11.37
C LEU A 159 -10.70 0.97 10.34
N GLU A 160 -9.97 0.87 9.23
CA GLU A 160 -9.84 1.94 8.24
C GLU A 160 -9.62 1.38 6.83
N ASP A 161 -10.07 2.15 5.82
CA ASP A 161 -9.84 1.91 4.40
C ASP A 161 -8.97 3.01 3.80
N ASN A 162 -7.76 2.67 3.37
CA ASN A 162 -6.80 3.58 2.76
C ASN A 162 -6.92 3.53 1.23
N ALA A 163 -7.79 4.37 0.66
CA ALA A 163 -8.16 4.36 -0.76
C ALA A 163 -7.58 5.52 -1.60
N ARG A 164 -6.70 6.35 -1.02
CA ARG A 164 -6.03 7.47 -1.71
C ARG A 164 -4.68 7.00 -2.28
N THR A 165 -3.60 7.25 -1.55
CA THR A 165 -2.23 6.86 -1.92
C THR A 165 -1.64 5.93 -0.85
N PRO A 166 -2.19 4.71 -0.67
CA PRO A 166 -1.73 3.80 0.37
C PRO A 166 -0.25 3.47 0.19
N SER A 167 0.48 3.43 1.30
CA SER A 167 1.89 3.04 1.40
C SER A 167 2.04 1.83 2.33
N GLY A 168 3.26 1.28 2.43
CA GLY A 168 3.58 0.15 3.31
C GLY A 168 4.11 -1.09 2.58
N VAL A 169 4.02 -1.12 1.25
CA VAL A 169 4.33 -2.31 0.45
C VAL A 169 5.83 -2.57 0.41
N SER A 170 6.66 -1.52 0.29
CA SER A 170 8.12 -1.68 0.31
C SER A 170 8.55 -2.34 1.62
N TYR A 171 8.03 -1.89 2.76
CA TYR A 171 8.28 -2.49 4.07
C TYR A 171 7.87 -3.97 4.12
N MET A 172 6.69 -4.33 3.58
CA MET A 172 6.26 -5.73 3.51
C MET A 172 7.27 -6.60 2.73
N LEU A 173 7.75 -6.12 1.59
CA LEU A 173 8.69 -6.83 0.73
C LEU A 173 10.07 -6.95 1.40
N GLU A 174 10.60 -5.83 1.90
CA GLU A 174 11.89 -5.76 2.57
C GLU A 174 11.91 -6.60 3.86
N ASN A 175 10.84 -6.56 4.67
CA ASN A 175 10.72 -7.42 5.85
C ASN A 175 10.81 -8.91 5.49
N ARG A 176 10.21 -9.32 4.37
CA ARG A 176 10.27 -10.71 3.92
C ARG A 176 11.67 -11.10 3.47
N GLU A 177 12.28 -10.32 2.58
CA GLU A 177 13.62 -10.59 2.05
C GLU A 177 14.65 -10.61 3.18
N THR A 178 14.55 -9.67 4.12
CA THR A 178 15.38 -9.59 5.32
C THR A 178 15.25 -10.84 6.18
N MET A 179 14.02 -11.26 6.52
CA MET A 179 13.78 -12.48 7.30
C MET A 179 14.32 -13.73 6.59
N MET A 180 14.13 -13.83 5.27
CA MET A 180 14.63 -14.96 4.47
C MET A 180 16.16 -15.03 4.43
N GLY A 181 16.83 -13.88 4.30
CA GLY A 181 18.30 -13.82 4.34
C GLY A 181 18.88 -14.11 5.72
N MET A 182 18.19 -13.71 6.80
CA MET A 182 18.66 -13.91 8.17
C MET A 182 18.44 -15.33 8.69
N PHE A 183 17.29 -15.92 8.37
CA PHE A 183 16.83 -17.17 8.94
C PHE A 183 16.40 -18.19 7.86
N PRO A 184 17.28 -18.53 6.90
CA PRO A 184 16.91 -19.44 5.81
C PRO A 184 16.46 -20.82 6.33
N ASP A 185 17.01 -21.30 7.45
CA ASP A 185 16.59 -22.54 8.09
C ASP A 185 15.11 -22.49 8.54
N LEU A 186 14.64 -21.36 9.10
CA LEU A 186 13.24 -21.18 9.49
C LEU A 186 12.29 -21.31 8.30
N PHE A 187 12.63 -20.68 7.17
CA PHE A 187 11.83 -20.74 5.94
C PHE A 187 11.86 -22.11 5.26
N SER A 188 12.82 -22.97 5.59
CA SER A 188 12.80 -24.37 5.15
C SER A 188 11.82 -25.24 5.95
N ARG A 189 11.51 -24.85 7.20
CA ARG A 189 10.60 -25.56 8.12
C ARG A 189 9.16 -25.06 8.03
N VAL A 190 8.98 -23.77 7.80
CA VAL A 190 7.66 -23.12 7.71
C VAL A 190 7.38 -22.76 6.26
N ALA A 191 6.33 -23.35 5.68
CA ALA A 191 5.90 -23.05 4.32
C ALA A 191 5.22 -21.67 4.24
N VAL A 192 5.99 -20.63 3.94
CA VAL A 192 5.52 -19.25 3.81
C VAL A 192 5.20 -18.92 2.34
N GLU A 193 4.02 -18.34 2.09
CA GLU A 193 3.65 -17.86 0.74
C GLU A 193 4.50 -16.64 0.33
N SER A 194 5.04 -16.66 -0.88
CA SER A 194 5.87 -15.56 -1.40
C SER A 194 5.06 -14.30 -1.72
N VAL A 195 5.61 -13.15 -1.33
CA VAL A 195 5.05 -11.81 -1.62
C VAL A 195 5.83 -11.07 -2.72
N SER A 196 6.98 -11.60 -3.17
CA SER A 196 7.92 -10.89 -4.07
C SER A 196 7.34 -10.53 -5.44
N ASN A 197 6.29 -11.22 -5.87
CA ASN A 197 5.61 -10.94 -7.14
C ASN A 197 4.68 -9.70 -7.10
N TYR A 198 4.56 -9.00 -5.97
CA TYR A 198 3.67 -7.83 -5.85
C TYR A 198 3.93 -6.75 -6.92
N PRO A 199 5.17 -6.23 -7.11
CA PRO A 199 5.39 -5.13 -8.05
C PRO A 199 5.04 -5.52 -9.49
N ARG A 200 5.38 -6.74 -9.90
CA ARG A 200 5.02 -7.29 -11.21
C ARG A 200 3.50 -7.40 -11.41
N ARG A 201 2.76 -7.82 -10.37
CA ARG A 201 1.29 -7.87 -10.40
C ARG A 201 0.68 -6.47 -10.48
N LEU A 202 1.25 -5.51 -9.76
CA LEU A 202 0.83 -4.11 -9.80
C LEU A 202 1.05 -3.52 -11.20
N ALA A 203 2.26 -3.64 -11.75
CA ALA A 203 2.59 -3.17 -13.10
C ALA A 203 1.62 -3.73 -14.15
N ARG A 204 1.33 -5.03 -14.09
CA ARG A 204 0.34 -5.67 -14.98
C ARG A 204 -1.07 -5.10 -14.81
N SER A 205 -1.49 -4.83 -13.57
CA SER A 205 -2.83 -4.31 -13.28
C SER A 205 -2.98 -2.85 -13.75
N LEU A 206 -1.95 -2.03 -13.53
CA LEU A 206 -1.88 -0.66 -14.05
C LEU A 206 -1.89 -0.66 -15.58
N ALA A 207 -1.04 -1.47 -16.21
CA ALA A 207 -0.98 -1.58 -17.67
C ALA A 207 -2.27 -2.10 -18.32
N ALA A 208 -3.13 -2.80 -17.57
CA ALA A 208 -4.46 -3.21 -18.05
C ALA A 208 -5.46 -2.04 -18.10
N CYS A 209 -5.15 -0.91 -17.46
CA CYS A 209 -5.99 0.29 -17.36
C CYS A 209 -5.56 1.38 -18.36
N VAL A 210 -4.94 1.00 -19.49
CA VAL A 210 -4.61 1.94 -20.56
C VAL A 210 -5.86 2.67 -21.08
N PRO A 211 -5.73 3.95 -21.49
CA PRO A 211 -6.86 4.71 -21.99
C PRO A 211 -7.38 4.15 -23.32
N PRO A 212 -8.65 4.41 -23.69
CA PRO A 212 -9.21 3.98 -24.98
C PRO A 212 -8.42 4.46 -26.20
N ALA A 213 -7.69 5.56 -26.08
CA ALA A 213 -6.86 6.13 -27.13
C ALA A 213 -5.47 5.46 -27.27
N PHE A 214 -5.19 4.40 -26.51
CA PHE A 214 -3.97 3.61 -26.62
C PHE A 214 -3.98 2.77 -27.91
N THR A 215 -2.94 2.91 -28.72
CA THR A 215 -2.87 2.35 -30.08
C THR A 215 -2.13 1.00 -30.16
N GLY A 216 -1.84 0.38 -29.01
CA GLY A 216 -1.11 -0.89 -28.92
C GLY A 216 0.39 -0.73 -28.66
N GLY A 217 1.07 -1.85 -28.38
CA GLY A 217 2.47 -1.90 -27.96
C GLY A 217 2.63 -2.13 -26.46
N LYS A 218 3.85 -1.92 -25.93
CA LYS A 218 4.10 -1.95 -24.48
C LYS A 218 3.66 -0.61 -23.87
N PRO A 219 2.68 -0.58 -22.94
CA PRO A 219 2.28 0.67 -22.30
C PRO A 219 3.44 1.32 -21.53
N THR A 220 3.54 2.65 -21.62
CA THR A 220 4.44 3.44 -20.78
C THR A 220 3.73 3.72 -19.46
N VAL A 221 4.21 3.09 -18.40
CA VAL A 221 3.76 3.32 -17.02
C VAL A 221 4.77 4.20 -16.32
N ALA A 222 4.29 5.22 -15.60
CA ALA A 222 5.13 6.10 -14.78
C ALA A 222 4.56 6.25 -13.38
N VAL A 223 5.43 6.47 -12.39
CA VAL A 223 5.08 6.79 -11.00
C VAL A 223 5.32 8.28 -10.80
N LEU A 224 4.26 9.06 -10.58
CA LEU A 224 4.37 10.48 -10.24
C LEU A 224 4.66 10.61 -8.75
N THR A 225 5.82 11.19 -8.41
CA THR A 225 6.25 11.41 -7.03
C THR A 225 6.33 12.92 -6.72
N PRO A 226 6.04 13.34 -5.47
CA PRO A 226 6.29 14.71 -5.01
C PRO A 226 7.78 15.02 -4.77
N GLY A 227 8.67 14.06 -4.98
CA GLY A 227 10.12 14.21 -4.85
C GLY A 227 10.69 13.79 -3.49
N ILE A 228 12.00 14.00 -3.34
CA ILE A 228 12.83 13.43 -2.26
C ILE A 228 12.44 13.86 -0.83
N TYR A 229 11.73 14.98 -0.69
CA TYR A 229 11.32 15.52 0.60
C TYR A 229 10.04 14.86 1.15
N ASN A 230 9.42 13.97 0.39
CA ASN A 230 8.30 13.17 0.87
C ASN A 230 8.79 11.92 1.60
N SER A 231 8.16 11.62 2.73
CA SER A 231 8.53 10.50 3.60
C SER A 231 8.41 9.12 2.96
N ALA A 232 7.56 8.98 1.94
CA ALA A 232 7.37 7.73 1.21
C ALA A 232 8.18 7.68 -0.11
N TYR A 233 9.06 8.65 -0.37
CA TYR A 233 9.83 8.72 -1.62
C TYR A 233 10.60 7.44 -1.93
N PHE A 234 11.21 6.82 -0.90
CA PHE A 234 11.88 5.52 -1.05
C PHE A 234 10.95 4.47 -1.65
N GLU A 235 9.71 4.35 -1.15
CA GLU A 235 8.74 3.41 -1.69
C GLU A 235 8.36 3.74 -3.14
N HIS A 236 8.25 5.03 -3.47
CA HIS A 236 7.91 5.46 -4.83
C HIS A 236 9.01 5.02 -5.82
N ALA A 237 10.26 5.31 -5.49
CA ALA A 237 11.42 4.93 -6.29
C ALA A 237 11.58 3.40 -6.37
N PHE A 238 11.44 2.70 -5.25
CA PHE A 238 11.50 1.25 -5.18
C PHE A 238 10.43 0.60 -6.06
N LEU A 239 9.17 1.03 -5.96
CA LEU A 239 8.10 0.49 -6.79
C LEU A 239 8.29 0.82 -8.27
N ALA A 240 8.75 2.03 -8.61
CA ALA A 240 9.05 2.39 -10.00
C ALA A 240 10.10 1.44 -10.61
N ASP A 241 11.22 1.24 -9.90
CA ASP A 241 12.30 0.34 -10.32
C ASP A 241 11.82 -1.11 -10.47
N GLN A 242 11.16 -1.66 -9.44
CA GLN A 242 10.68 -3.05 -9.45
C GLN A 242 9.57 -3.32 -10.49
N MET A 243 8.81 -2.28 -10.86
CA MET A 243 7.83 -2.37 -11.95
C MET A 243 8.46 -2.19 -13.33
N GLY A 244 9.69 -1.66 -13.42
CA GLY A 244 10.26 -1.14 -14.66
C GLY A 244 9.45 0.03 -15.24
N ALA A 245 8.92 0.87 -14.34
CA ALA A 245 8.19 2.09 -14.66
C ALA A 245 9.11 3.31 -14.52
N GLU A 246 8.77 4.40 -15.21
CA GLU A 246 9.51 5.65 -15.08
C GLU A 246 9.17 6.32 -13.73
N LEU A 247 10.16 6.82 -12.99
CA LEU A 247 9.93 7.68 -11.82
C LEU A 247 9.99 9.15 -12.29
N VAL A 248 8.91 9.91 -12.10
CA VAL A 248 8.79 11.27 -12.63
C VAL A 248 8.28 12.24 -11.57
N GLU A 249 8.76 13.48 -11.61
CA GLU A 249 8.17 14.60 -10.88
C GLU A 249 7.30 15.45 -11.83
N GLY A 250 6.45 16.31 -11.27
CA GLY A 250 5.59 17.20 -12.08
C GLY A 250 6.38 18.03 -13.11
N SER A 251 7.60 18.44 -12.75
CA SER A 251 8.49 19.22 -13.63
C SER A 251 9.02 18.47 -14.87
N ASP A 252 8.94 17.14 -14.87
CA ASP A 252 9.31 16.30 -16.01
C ASP A 252 8.16 16.10 -16.99
N LEU A 253 6.94 16.49 -16.60
CA LEU A 253 5.71 16.22 -17.32
C LEU A 253 5.14 17.49 -17.94
N ARG A 254 4.45 17.33 -19.08
CA ARG A 254 3.63 18.36 -19.71
C ARG A 254 2.42 17.76 -20.39
N VAL A 255 1.32 18.51 -20.44
CA VAL A 255 0.19 18.17 -21.32
C VAL A 255 0.49 18.65 -22.74
N VAL A 256 0.65 17.73 -23.68
CA VAL A 256 0.89 18.02 -25.10
C VAL A 256 -0.09 17.25 -25.96
N GLY A 257 -0.92 17.96 -26.74
CA GLY A 257 -1.94 17.34 -27.59
C GLY A 257 -3.01 16.56 -26.80
N GLY A 258 -3.36 17.04 -25.60
CA GLY A 258 -4.33 16.38 -24.72
C GLY A 258 -3.83 15.10 -24.04
N ARG A 259 -2.52 14.86 -24.04
CA ARG A 259 -1.89 13.72 -23.36
C ARG A 259 -0.79 14.19 -22.42
N VAL A 260 -0.66 13.54 -21.27
CA VAL A 260 0.49 13.71 -20.39
C VAL A 260 1.70 13.08 -21.06
N GLN A 261 2.78 13.85 -21.21
CA GLN A 261 4.02 13.39 -21.81
C GLN A 261 5.21 13.71 -20.92
N MET A 262 6.15 12.78 -20.85
CA MET A 262 7.42 12.91 -20.14
C MET A 262 8.49 13.50 -21.06
N ARG A 263 9.27 14.44 -20.54
CA ARG A 263 10.43 15.00 -21.23
C ARG A 263 11.56 13.98 -21.30
N THR A 264 12.08 13.74 -22.50
CA THR A 264 13.29 12.93 -22.74
C THR A 264 14.31 13.72 -23.54
N THR A 265 15.53 13.21 -23.68
CA THR A 265 16.56 13.83 -24.52
C THR A 265 16.18 13.87 -26.01
N LEU A 266 15.28 12.99 -26.46
CA LEU A 266 14.79 12.92 -27.84
C LEU A 266 13.46 13.68 -28.05
N GLY A 267 12.96 14.35 -27.02
CA GLY A 267 11.67 15.05 -27.04
C GLY A 267 10.66 14.45 -26.06
N TYR A 268 9.39 14.82 -26.21
CA TYR A 268 8.34 14.37 -25.31
C TYR A 268 7.83 12.97 -25.70
N LYS A 269 7.69 12.09 -24.72
CA LYS A 269 7.16 10.73 -24.86
C LYS A 269 5.86 10.60 -24.09
N PRO A 270 4.74 10.15 -24.72
CA PRO A 270 3.48 9.93 -24.02
C PRO A 270 3.60 8.92 -22.87
N ILE A 271 2.93 9.22 -21.77
CA ILE A 271 2.67 8.27 -20.68
C ILE A 271 1.24 7.74 -20.86
N ASP A 272 1.08 6.42 -20.83
CA ASP A 272 -0.22 5.77 -20.99
C ASP A 272 -0.94 5.58 -19.65
N VAL A 273 -0.18 5.30 -18.59
CA VAL A 273 -0.72 5.13 -17.22
C VAL A 273 0.19 5.84 -16.23
N LEU A 274 -0.38 6.78 -15.48
CA LEU A 274 0.32 7.54 -14.44
C LEU A 274 -0.14 7.06 -13.06
N TYR A 275 0.69 6.31 -12.36
CA TYR A 275 0.46 5.93 -10.97
C TYR A 275 0.84 7.09 -10.06
N ARG A 276 -0.16 7.86 -9.64
CA ARG A 276 0.07 9.03 -8.77
C ARG A 276 0.38 8.63 -7.32
N ARG A 277 1.41 9.25 -6.75
CA ARG A 277 1.73 9.27 -5.32
C ARG A 277 1.67 10.69 -4.75
N VAL A 278 0.86 11.53 -5.38
CA VAL A 278 0.58 12.92 -5.03
C VAL A 278 -0.92 13.04 -4.75
N ASP A 279 -1.29 13.80 -3.72
CA ASP A 279 -2.69 14.06 -3.37
C ASP A 279 -3.41 14.90 -4.43
N ASP A 280 -4.73 14.72 -4.52
CA ASP A 280 -5.55 15.30 -5.59
C ASP A 280 -5.39 16.81 -5.72
N ASP A 281 -5.38 17.53 -4.59
CA ASP A 281 -5.25 19.00 -4.54
C ASP A 281 -3.96 19.53 -5.19
N TYR A 282 -2.94 18.68 -5.29
CA TYR A 282 -1.63 19.07 -5.80
C TYR A 282 -1.38 18.60 -7.24
N LEU A 283 -2.32 17.87 -7.87
CA LEU A 283 -2.11 17.26 -9.19
C LEU A 283 -2.13 18.24 -10.37
N ASP A 284 -2.90 19.31 -10.26
CA ASP A 284 -3.06 20.29 -11.34
C ASP A 284 -3.34 21.68 -10.75
N PRO A 285 -2.39 22.63 -10.85
CA PRO A 285 -2.57 23.97 -10.32
C PRO A 285 -3.59 24.82 -11.10
N LEU A 286 -3.99 24.41 -12.31
CA LEU A 286 -5.05 25.10 -13.07
C LEU A 286 -6.46 24.71 -12.59
N THR A 287 -6.59 23.56 -11.92
CA THR A 287 -7.87 23.02 -11.45
C THR A 287 -8.01 23.06 -9.93
N PHE A 288 -6.93 22.77 -9.19
CA PHE A 288 -6.94 22.60 -7.74
C PHE A 288 -6.14 23.71 -7.04
N ASN A 289 -5.10 23.36 -6.28
CA ASN A 289 -4.28 24.35 -5.57
C ASN A 289 -3.35 25.09 -6.58
N PRO A 290 -3.58 26.39 -6.83
CA PRO A 290 -2.78 27.15 -7.80
C PRO A 290 -1.32 27.34 -7.39
N ASP A 291 -1.01 27.17 -6.09
CA ASP A 291 0.35 27.27 -5.57
C ASP A 291 1.10 25.92 -5.64
N SER A 292 0.46 24.85 -6.15
CA SER A 292 1.11 23.54 -6.28
C SER A 292 2.24 23.57 -7.32
N ALA A 293 3.43 23.12 -6.90
CA ALA A 293 4.57 22.85 -7.77
C ALA A 293 4.75 21.35 -8.08
N LEU A 294 3.86 20.49 -7.58
CA LEU A 294 4.00 19.02 -7.65
C LEU A 294 3.25 18.41 -8.85
N GLY A 295 2.23 19.13 -9.34
CA GLY A 295 1.32 18.69 -10.37
C GLY A 295 1.82 18.89 -11.80
N VAL A 296 0.94 18.62 -12.76
CA VAL A 296 1.20 18.80 -14.20
C VAL A 296 0.23 19.84 -14.75
N PRO A 297 0.67 21.10 -14.99
CA PRO A 297 -0.15 22.12 -15.63
C PRO A 297 -0.36 21.88 -17.14
#